data_AF-A0A4Q9GHZ9-F1
#
_entry.id   AF-A0A4Q9GHZ9-F1
#
_cell.length_a   1.000
_cell.length_b   1.000
_cell.length_c   1.000
_cell.angle_alpha   90.00
_cell.angle_beta   90.00
_cell.angle_gamma   90.00
#
_symmetry.space_group_name_H-M   'P 1'
#
loop_
_entity.id
_entity.type
_entity.pdbx_description
1 polymer ?
#
loop_
_entity_poly.entity_id
_entity_poly.type
_entity_poly.pdbx_seq_one_letter_code
_entity_poly.pdbx_strand_id
1 'polypeptide(L)'
;MRPVRARPILPPTATILGLMAIILLSTFMLCYTWQEFVDRQLSAALGWVYENLSDRLQLALTSTAFAGASLFIPTVVLLTMFRRLSAAEAETSTLSRRDSLTGLANRRGFSEALQCLCGDPGAHFALVLVDVDNFKPVNDQHGHGAGDVLLCTVAERLSALTPAKGLAARLGGDEFAVLVPDCEDARAASQLAEKMARSLAAPASLHDICIATSASLGVAMRTSASQQAEAILRFADIALYRAKNEERGGFRLFEQRMEDEIEEQRALDLEIRTSIAAGSFVPYFQPLVELNGGRIVGFEILARWRHPRRGLLLPVEFIPAAERLGCVTNLTLGVLRQACEQVKSWTAKPRLAVNISPGELHDRTLALKLMAVLSQTGFPPNRLEVEITEGAVIIDNLARDFVDQLRSVGISVALDDFGTGYSSLSKLQELRFDKIKIDRSFIRRAEHSSESRKLIRMIVALGKTLNVATTAEGVESPEMARLLARKGCTYGQGYHFGKPMPVSEAETLFNASVTPFGMSASERAAGRKTTGHREIGEPENDSSSPPSSLAVAISALQGAGYTVNVCSNPGRIAVDGAELAVDEILAFAAEKTGLPPQAASVA
;
A
#
# COMPACT_ATOMS: atom_id res chain seq x y z
N MET A 1 24.89 10.80 -27.19
CA MET A 1 26.04 10.17 -27.86
C MET A 1 25.51 9.24 -28.93
N ARG A 2 25.85 9.45 -30.22
CA ARG A 2 25.45 8.53 -31.31
C ARG A 2 26.18 7.19 -31.12
N PRO A 3 25.52 6.03 -31.28
CA PRO A 3 26.25 4.77 -31.26
C PRO A 3 27.12 4.70 -32.51
N VAL A 4 28.42 4.59 -32.31
CA VAL A 4 29.37 4.23 -33.35
C VAL A 4 28.99 2.83 -33.81
N ARG A 5 28.34 2.74 -34.98
CA ARG A 5 28.26 1.48 -35.73
C ARG A 5 29.69 1.07 -36.02
N ALA A 6 30.22 0.09 -35.29
CA ALA A 6 31.40 -0.64 -35.70
C ALA A 6 31.04 -1.33 -37.02
N ARG A 7 31.33 -0.67 -38.15
CA ARG A 7 31.39 -1.35 -39.43
C ARG A 7 32.57 -2.31 -39.34
N PRO A 8 32.42 -3.61 -39.68
CA PRO A 8 33.58 -4.45 -39.85
C PRO A 8 34.44 -3.79 -40.93
N ILE A 9 35.66 -3.38 -40.57
CA ILE A 9 36.66 -2.87 -41.50
C ILE A 9 37.20 -4.11 -42.22
N LEU A 10 36.41 -4.65 -43.12
CA LEU A 10 36.88 -5.58 -44.12
C LEU A 10 37.51 -4.73 -45.22
N PRO A 11 38.80 -4.91 -45.55
CA PRO A 11 39.25 -4.50 -46.86
C PRO A 11 38.40 -5.30 -47.86
N PRO A 12 37.67 -4.67 -48.80
CA PRO A 12 36.98 -5.41 -49.85
C PRO A 12 37.95 -6.40 -50.51
N THR A 13 37.45 -7.51 -51.04
CA THR A 13 38.28 -8.48 -51.79
C THR A 13 39.18 -7.80 -52.82
N ALA A 14 38.73 -6.66 -53.37
CA ALA A 14 39.49 -5.74 -54.20
C ALA A 14 40.77 -5.16 -53.55
N THR A 15 40.80 -4.86 -52.25
CA THR A 15 42.00 -4.36 -51.56
C THR A 15 43.03 -5.45 -51.31
N ILE A 16 42.59 -6.68 -51.02
CA ILE A 16 43.50 -7.83 -50.86
C ILE A 16 44.11 -8.20 -52.22
N LEU A 17 43.29 -8.25 -53.27
CA LEU A 17 43.75 -8.43 -54.65
C LEU A 17 44.68 -7.27 -55.08
N GLY A 18 44.37 -6.04 -54.67
CA GLY A 18 45.21 -4.86 -54.91
C GLY A 18 46.57 -4.95 -54.23
N LEU A 19 46.62 -5.35 -52.96
CA LEU A 19 47.88 -5.57 -52.23
C LEU A 19 48.72 -6.70 -52.86
N MET A 20 48.09 -7.78 -53.30
CA MET A 20 48.79 -8.84 -54.03
C MET A 20 49.38 -8.34 -55.35
N ALA A 21 48.62 -7.56 -56.13
CA ALA A 21 49.10 -6.97 -57.37
C ALA A 21 50.29 -6.03 -57.12
N ILE A 22 50.24 -5.23 -56.05
CA ILE A 22 51.34 -4.33 -55.65
C ILE A 22 52.58 -5.13 -55.26
N ILE A 23 52.44 -6.21 -54.48
CA ILE A 23 53.57 -7.06 -54.07
C ILE A 23 54.19 -7.77 -55.27
N LEU A 24 53.38 -8.27 -56.21
CA LEU A 24 53.89 -8.90 -57.42
C LEU A 24 54.62 -7.91 -58.32
N LEU A 25 54.03 -6.72 -58.50
CA LEU A 25 54.63 -5.65 -59.29
C LEU A 25 55.92 -5.13 -58.65
N SER A 26 55.95 -4.95 -57.33
CA SER A 26 57.15 -4.50 -56.61
C SER A 26 58.25 -5.55 -56.63
N THR A 27 57.91 -6.83 -56.51
CA THR A 27 58.89 -7.94 -56.61
C THR A 27 59.46 -8.02 -58.03
N PHE A 28 58.61 -7.89 -59.06
CA PHE A 28 59.05 -7.83 -60.45
C PHE A 28 59.98 -6.63 -60.69
N MET A 29 59.59 -5.44 -60.22
CA MET A 29 60.40 -4.23 -60.35
C MET A 29 61.72 -4.33 -59.58
N LEU A 30 61.72 -4.91 -58.37
CA LEU A 30 62.94 -5.14 -57.59
C LEU A 30 63.88 -6.13 -58.29
N CYS A 31 63.33 -7.21 -58.85
CA CYS A 31 64.11 -8.18 -59.61
C CYS A 31 64.68 -7.55 -60.89
N TYR A 32 63.88 -6.77 -61.62
CA TYR A 32 64.30 -6.05 -62.81
C TYR A 32 65.39 -5.01 -62.51
N THR A 33 65.22 -4.22 -61.44
CA THR A 33 66.19 -3.18 -61.04
C THR A 33 67.49 -3.77 -60.51
N TRP A 34 67.43 -4.86 -59.73
CA TRP A 34 68.62 -5.62 -59.34
C TRP A 34 69.41 -6.07 -60.58
N GLN A 35 68.71 -6.59 -61.58
CA GLN A 35 69.31 -7.13 -62.80
C GLN A 35 69.90 -6.04 -63.72
N GLU A 36 69.20 -4.94 -63.94
CA GLU A 36 69.67 -3.89 -64.87
C GLU A 36 70.70 -2.95 -64.24
N PHE A 37 70.67 -2.77 -62.91
CA PHE A 37 71.50 -1.78 -62.24
C PHE A 37 72.61 -2.43 -61.40
N VAL A 38 72.25 -3.31 -60.45
CA VAL A 38 73.21 -3.87 -59.49
C VAL A 38 74.07 -4.95 -60.13
N ASP A 39 73.47 -5.91 -60.81
CA ASP A 39 74.16 -7.00 -61.48
C ASP A 39 75.05 -6.48 -62.62
N ARG A 40 74.57 -5.51 -63.40
CA ARG A 40 75.36 -4.88 -64.48
C ARG A 40 76.61 -4.16 -63.96
N GLN A 41 76.49 -3.44 -62.85
CA GLN A 41 77.61 -2.72 -62.22
C GLN A 41 78.62 -3.69 -61.57
N LEU A 42 78.13 -4.74 -60.89
CA LEU A 42 78.98 -5.80 -60.30
C LEU A 42 79.70 -6.62 -61.38
N SER A 43 79.00 -6.96 -62.46
CA SER A 43 79.57 -7.68 -63.60
C SER A 43 80.70 -6.88 -64.26
N ALA A 44 80.49 -5.57 -64.44
CA ALA A 44 81.50 -4.66 -64.98
C ALA A 44 82.71 -4.51 -64.04
N ALA A 45 82.50 -4.53 -62.72
CA ALA A 45 83.56 -4.45 -61.73
C ALA A 45 84.36 -5.76 -61.57
N LEU A 46 83.74 -6.92 -61.79
CA LEU A 46 84.34 -8.25 -61.60
C LEU A 46 84.79 -8.93 -62.92
N GLY A 47 84.47 -8.36 -64.08
CA GLY A 47 84.91 -8.85 -65.39
C GLY A 47 84.14 -10.07 -65.91
N TRP A 48 82.91 -10.31 -65.43
CA TRP A 48 82.08 -11.41 -65.89
C TRP A 48 81.19 -10.98 -67.05
N VAL A 49 81.21 -11.72 -68.16
CA VAL A 49 80.40 -11.46 -69.36
C VAL A 49 79.30 -12.52 -69.46
N TYR A 50 78.03 -12.09 -69.40
CA TYR A 50 76.85 -12.91 -69.70
C TYR A 50 76.22 -12.39 -71.01
N GLU A 51 76.03 -13.26 -72.01
CA GLU A 51 75.73 -12.83 -73.39
C GLU A 51 74.25 -12.87 -73.84
N ASN A 52 73.30 -13.48 -73.10
CA ASN A 52 71.93 -13.67 -73.63
C ASN A 52 70.81 -12.98 -72.84
N LEU A 53 70.00 -12.18 -73.54
CA LEU A 53 68.78 -11.51 -73.05
C LEU A 53 67.67 -12.51 -72.66
N SER A 54 67.67 -13.70 -73.26
CA SER A 54 66.70 -14.78 -73.00
C SER A 54 66.78 -15.29 -71.56
N ASP A 55 68.00 -15.53 -71.07
CA ASP A 55 68.25 -16.17 -69.77
C ASP A 55 67.85 -15.21 -68.63
N ARG A 56 68.06 -13.92 -68.89
CA ARG A 56 67.67 -12.78 -68.08
C ARG A 56 66.15 -12.63 -67.95
N LEU A 57 65.41 -12.74 -69.04
CA LEU A 57 63.94 -12.68 -69.00
C LEU A 57 63.35 -13.93 -68.33
N GLN A 58 63.98 -15.09 -68.54
CA GLN A 58 63.55 -16.36 -67.95
C GLN A 58 63.70 -16.34 -66.42
N LEU A 59 64.78 -15.78 -65.88
CA LEU A 59 64.96 -15.66 -64.42
C LEU A 59 63.92 -14.73 -63.78
N ALA A 60 63.64 -13.57 -64.39
CA ALA A 60 62.65 -12.62 -63.91
C ALA A 60 61.21 -13.19 -63.95
N LEU A 61 60.87 -13.91 -65.02
CA LEU A 61 59.56 -14.56 -65.16
C LEU A 61 59.39 -15.73 -64.19
N THR A 62 60.41 -16.57 -64.04
CA THR A 62 60.33 -17.75 -63.14
C THR A 62 60.30 -17.35 -61.67
N SER A 63 61.08 -16.34 -61.26
CA SER A 63 61.05 -15.80 -59.89
C SER A 63 59.72 -15.11 -59.57
N THR A 64 59.15 -14.36 -60.50
CA THR A 64 57.83 -13.72 -60.31
C THR A 64 56.70 -14.75 -60.27
N ALA A 65 56.75 -15.78 -61.11
CA ALA A 65 55.81 -16.90 -61.08
C ALA A 65 55.89 -17.68 -59.76
N PHE A 66 57.10 -17.91 -59.24
CA PHE A 66 57.33 -18.55 -57.94
C PHE A 66 56.79 -17.69 -56.79
N ALA A 67 57.04 -16.37 -56.81
CA ALA A 67 56.48 -15.44 -55.83
C ALA A 67 54.93 -15.47 -55.86
N GLY A 68 54.32 -15.44 -57.04
CA GLY A 68 52.88 -15.57 -57.22
C GLY A 68 52.32 -16.89 -56.68
N ALA A 69 52.96 -18.02 -56.98
CA ALA A 69 52.57 -19.32 -56.47
C ALA A 69 52.70 -19.42 -54.94
N SER A 70 53.77 -18.84 -54.37
CA SER A 70 54.04 -18.84 -52.94
C SER A 70 53.03 -18.04 -52.12
N LEU A 71 52.44 -16.98 -52.71
CA LEU A 71 51.43 -16.14 -52.06
C LEU A 71 50.00 -16.67 -52.22
N PHE A 72 49.75 -17.54 -53.21
CA PHE A 72 48.41 -18.05 -53.49
C PHE A 72 47.83 -18.88 -52.33
N ILE A 73 48.61 -19.83 -51.82
CA ILE A 73 48.17 -20.73 -50.74
C ILE A 73 47.89 -19.94 -49.43
N PRO A 74 48.79 -19.06 -48.94
CA PRO A 74 48.52 -18.21 -47.78
C PRO A 74 47.26 -17.34 -47.92
N THR A 75 47.02 -16.74 -49.09
CA THR A 75 45.82 -15.90 -49.30
C THR A 75 44.53 -16.72 -49.26
N VAL A 76 44.52 -17.90 -49.88
CA VAL A 76 43.34 -18.80 -49.83
C VAL A 76 43.07 -19.27 -48.39
N VAL A 77 44.12 -19.60 -47.62
CA VAL A 77 44.00 -19.97 -46.20
C VAL A 77 43.50 -18.79 -45.36
N LEU A 78 44.00 -17.57 -45.57
CA LEU A 78 43.56 -16.38 -44.85
C LEU A 78 42.08 -16.05 -45.12
N LEU A 79 41.66 -16.11 -46.39
CA LEU A 79 40.27 -15.86 -46.78
C LEU A 79 39.32 -16.92 -46.21
N THR A 80 39.73 -18.19 -46.18
CA THR A 80 38.91 -19.27 -45.60
C THR A 80 38.84 -19.19 -44.08
N MET A 81 39.94 -18.88 -43.40
CA MET A 81 39.98 -18.60 -41.95
C MET A 81 39.09 -17.42 -41.58
N PHE A 82 39.16 -16.32 -42.34
CA PHE A 82 38.32 -15.15 -42.09
C PHE A 82 36.83 -15.45 -42.27
N ARG A 83 36.46 -16.19 -43.33
CA ARG A 83 35.07 -16.65 -43.52
C ARG A 83 34.58 -17.50 -42.35
N ARG A 84 35.43 -18.38 -41.81
CA ARG A 84 35.11 -19.19 -40.62
C ARG A 84 34.95 -18.35 -39.37
N LEU A 85 35.82 -17.35 -39.17
CA LEU A 85 35.73 -16.42 -38.05
C LEU A 85 34.45 -15.59 -38.11
N SER A 86 34.10 -15.02 -39.26
CA SER A 86 32.85 -14.26 -39.43
C SER A 86 31.60 -15.13 -39.26
N ALA A 87 31.63 -16.38 -39.70
CA ALA A 87 30.53 -17.32 -39.47
C ALA A 87 30.38 -17.65 -37.97
N ALA A 88 31.50 -17.88 -37.26
CA ALA A 88 31.51 -18.11 -35.82
C ALA A 88 31.09 -16.87 -35.01
N GLU A 89 31.43 -15.66 -35.46
CA GLU A 89 30.96 -14.39 -34.87
C GLU A 89 29.44 -14.20 -35.06
N ALA A 90 28.90 -14.56 -36.22
CA ALA A 90 27.46 -14.50 -36.48
C ALA A 90 26.69 -15.50 -35.59
N GLU A 91 27.22 -16.71 -35.44
CA GLU A 91 26.64 -17.79 -34.62
C GLU A 91 26.76 -17.51 -33.11
N THR A 92 27.84 -16.87 -32.65
CA THR A 92 27.97 -16.40 -31.27
C THR A 92 27.06 -15.20 -30.97
N SER A 93 26.75 -14.35 -31.96
CA SER A 93 25.81 -13.24 -31.79
C SER A 93 24.34 -13.69 -31.63
N THR A 94 23.93 -14.77 -32.32
CA THR A 94 22.58 -15.33 -32.23
C THR A 94 22.37 -16.12 -30.93
N LEU A 95 23.38 -16.86 -30.47
CA LEU A 95 23.35 -17.52 -29.15
C LEU A 95 23.34 -16.52 -27.99
N SER A 96 24.00 -15.37 -28.14
CA SER A 96 24.04 -14.31 -27.11
C SER A 96 22.70 -13.59 -26.90
N ARG A 97 21.72 -13.75 -27.80
CA ARG A 97 20.43 -13.05 -27.77
C ARG A 97 19.23 -13.94 -27.43
N ARG A 98 19.44 -15.24 -27.23
CA ARG A 98 18.36 -16.19 -26.91
C ARG A 98 18.52 -16.75 -25.50
N ASP A 99 17.40 -17.09 -24.89
CA ASP A 99 17.36 -17.83 -23.63
C ASP A 99 17.59 -19.31 -23.92
N SER A 100 18.52 -19.94 -23.20
CA SER A 100 18.94 -21.32 -23.48
C SER A 100 17.88 -22.36 -23.12
N LEU A 101 16.96 -22.04 -22.19
CA LEU A 101 15.89 -22.94 -21.77
C LEU A 101 14.69 -22.84 -22.72
N THR A 102 14.17 -21.63 -22.93
CA THR A 102 12.89 -21.42 -23.64
C THR A 102 13.06 -21.16 -25.13
N GLY A 103 14.27 -20.86 -25.59
CA GLY A 103 14.54 -20.48 -26.97
C GLY A 103 14.00 -19.10 -27.37
N LEU A 104 13.31 -18.37 -26.49
CA LEU A 104 12.89 -16.99 -26.73
C LEU A 104 14.07 -16.02 -26.77
N ALA A 105 13.84 -14.76 -27.10
CA ALA A 105 14.87 -13.74 -26.88
C ALA A 105 15.20 -13.64 -25.38
N ASN A 106 16.46 -13.44 -25.03
CA ASN A 106 16.84 -13.15 -23.64
C ASN A 106 16.74 -11.65 -23.34
N ARG A 107 17.02 -11.26 -22.10
CA ARG A 107 17.02 -9.85 -21.65
C ARG A 107 17.81 -8.93 -22.58
N ARG A 108 18.99 -9.36 -23.08
CA ARG A 108 19.80 -8.56 -24.01
C ARG A 108 19.10 -8.38 -25.35
N GLY A 109 18.60 -9.46 -25.95
CA GLY A 109 17.87 -9.41 -27.22
C GLY A 109 16.62 -8.53 -27.13
N PHE A 110 15.89 -8.62 -26.02
CA PHE A 110 14.76 -7.76 -25.72
C PHE A 110 15.15 -6.28 -25.61
N SER A 111 16.17 -5.94 -24.81
CA SER A 111 16.60 -4.55 -24.63
C SER A 111 17.07 -3.92 -25.93
N GLU A 112 17.82 -4.65 -26.76
CA GLU A 112 18.26 -4.17 -28.07
C GLU A 112 17.07 -3.92 -29.01
N ALA A 113 16.06 -4.79 -29.01
CA ALA A 113 14.85 -4.63 -29.83
C ALA A 113 14.00 -3.43 -29.36
N LEU A 114 13.80 -3.28 -28.05
CA LEU A 114 13.07 -2.15 -27.48
C LEU A 114 13.78 -0.82 -27.77
N GLN A 115 15.11 -0.76 -27.62
CA GLN A 115 15.90 0.42 -27.96
C GLN A 115 15.80 0.76 -29.45
N CYS A 116 15.78 -0.25 -30.33
CA CYS A 116 15.60 -0.04 -31.76
C CYS A 116 14.24 0.59 -32.08
N LEU A 117 13.15 0.10 -31.47
CA LEU A 117 11.81 0.67 -31.64
C LEU A 117 11.73 2.09 -31.10
N CYS A 118 12.28 2.36 -29.91
CA CYS A 118 12.31 3.71 -29.34
C CYS A 118 13.15 4.69 -30.19
N GLY A 119 14.19 4.20 -30.87
CA GLY A 119 15.05 5.00 -31.74
C GLY A 119 14.37 5.48 -33.02
N ASP A 120 13.23 4.90 -33.40
CA ASP A 120 12.38 5.37 -34.49
C ASP A 120 11.25 6.27 -33.93
N PRO A 121 11.24 7.58 -34.24
CA PRO A 121 10.20 8.49 -33.76
C PRO A 121 8.78 8.16 -34.26
N GLY A 122 8.66 7.45 -35.39
CA GLY A 122 7.38 7.04 -35.97
C GLY A 122 6.88 5.68 -35.50
N ALA A 123 7.67 4.95 -34.70
CA ALA A 123 7.29 3.63 -34.24
C ALA A 123 6.27 3.70 -33.10
N HIS A 124 5.08 3.15 -33.36
CA HIS A 124 4.05 2.86 -32.36
C HIS A 124 4.12 1.39 -31.95
N PHE A 125 4.10 1.11 -30.66
CA PHE A 125 4.15 -0.26 -30.17
C PHE A 125 3.56 -0.38 -28.77
N ALA A 126 3.18 -1.61 -28.42
CA ALA A 126 2.84 -2.00 -27.06
C ALA A 126 3.94 -2.92 -26.49
N LEU A 127 4.23 -2.74 -25.22
CA LEU A 127 5.04 -3.63 -24.40
C LEU A 127 4.11 -4.34 -23.42
N VAL A 128 4.18 -5.66 -23.38
CA VAL A 128 3.51 -6.50 -22.37
C VAL A 128 4.58 -7.14 -21.52
N LEU A 129 4.62 -6.85 -20.23
CA LEU A 129 5.37 -7.63 -19.24
C LEU A 129 4.46 -8.72 -18.67
N VAL A 130 5.02 -9.89 -18.43
CA VAL A 130 4.30 -11.08 -18.00
C VAL A 130 5.08 -11.72 -16.85
N ASP A 131 4.39 -12.06 -15.78
CA ASP A 131 4.95 -12.75 -14.62
C ASP A 131 4.10 -13.98 -14.30
N VAL A 132 4.74 -15.15 -14.19
CA VAL A 132 4.04 -16.39 -13.86
C VAL A 132 3.72 -16.42 -12.37
N ASP A 133 2.44 -16.37 -12.03
CA ASP A 133 2.02 -16.31 -10.63
C ASP A 133 2.38 -17.60 -9.90
N ASN A 134 2.83 -17.48 -8.65
CA ASN A 134 3.14 -18.61 -7.76
C ASN A 134 4.15 -19.63 -8.33
N PHE A 135 5.09 -19.19 -9.17
CA PHE A 135 6.12 -20.05 -9.74
C PHE A 135 7.01 -20.75 -8.68
N LYS A 136 7.37 -20.04 -7.61
CA LYS A 136 8.21 -20.59 -6.53
C LYS A 136 7.57 -21.79 -5.82
N PRO A 137 6.31 -21.73 -5.34
CA PRO A 137 5.59 -22.89 -4.84
C PRO A 137 5.61 -24.11 -5.77
N VAL A 138 5.51 -23.91 -7.08
CA VAL A 138 5.60 -25.02 -8.06
C VAL A 138 6.97 -25.68 -8.02
N ASN A 139 8.05 -24.91 -7.99
CA ASN A 139 9.41 -25.44 -7.84
C ASN A 139 9.60 -26.16 -6.49
N ASP A 140 9.07 -25.60 -5.41
CA ASP A 140 9.22 -26.15 -4.06
C ASP A 140 8.45 -27.48 -3.92
N GLN A 141 7.30 -27.62 -4.60
CA GLN A 141 6.44 -28.82 -4.53
C GLN A 141 6.83 -29.92 -5.54
N HIS A 142 7.22 -29.54 -6.75
CA HIS A 142 7.41 -30.47 -7.88
C HIS A 142 8.84 -30.51 -8.41
N GLY A 143 9.75 -29.72 -7.83
CA GLY A 143 11.16 -29.63 -8.21
C GLY A 143 11.41 -28.70 -9.41
N HIS A 144 12.67 -28.30 -9.57
CA HIS A 144 13.08 -27.35 -10.61
C HIS A 144 12.81 -27.82 -12.05
N GLY A 145 12.88 -29.13 -12.32
CA GLY A 145 12.56 -29.66 -13.65
C GLY A 145 11.09 -29.43 -14.05
N ALA A 146 10.16 -29.44 -13.09
CA ALA A 146 8.77 -29.09 -13.34
C ALA A 146 8.60 -27.61 -13.67
N GLY A 147 9.33 -26.74 -12.95
CA GLY A 147 9.39 -25.31 -13.25
C GLY A 147 9.96 -25.02 -14.64
N ASP A 148 11.01 -25.73 -15.05
CA ASP A 148 11.62 -25.55 -16.36
C ASP A 148 10.64 -25.88 -17.50
N VAL A 149 9.88 -26.98 -17.38
CA VAL A 149 8.87 -27.34 -18.39
C VAL A 149 7.70 -26.36 -18.38
N LEU A 150 7.30 -25.86 -17.20
CA LEU A 150 6.31 -24.80 -17.10
C LEU A 150 6.76 -23.53 -17.85
N LEU A 151 8.01 -23.12 -17.66
CA LEU A 151 8.58 -21.96 -18.35
C LEU A 151 8.63 -22.17 -19.88
N CYS A 152 8.97 -23.37 -20.34
CA CYS A 152 8.89 -23.72 -21.77
C CYS A 152 7.46 -23.66 -22.30
N THR A 153 6.48 -24.16 -21.55
CA THR A 153 5.05 -24.13 -21.92
C THR A 153 4.54 -22.68 -22.03
N VAL A 154 4.92 -21.82 -21.06
CA VAL A 154 4.60 -20.39 -21.09
C VAL A 154 5.23 -19.73 -22.32
N ALA A 155 6.50 -20.05 -22.60
CA ALA A 155 7.21 -19.52 -23.76
C ALA A 155 6.56 -19.90 -25.09
N GLU A 156 6.15 -21.15 -25.25
CA GLU A 156 5.44 -21.64 -26.44
C GLU A 156 4.11 -20.91 -26.64
N ARG A 157 3.32 -20.76 -25.58
CA ARG A 157 2.03 -20.06 -25.61
C ARG A 157 2.19 -18.57 -25.94
N LEU A 158 3.18 -17.90 -25.35
CA LEU A 158 3.50 -16.51 -25.67
C LEU A 158 3.97 -16.36 -27.11
N SER A 159 4.85 -17.26 -27.58
CA SER A 159 5.35 -17.24 -28.96
C SER A 159 4.22 -17.44 -29.97
N ALA A 160 3.27 -18.32 -29.70
CA ALA A 160 2.12 -18.59 -30.58
C ALA A 160 1.16 -17.40 -30.70
N LEU A 161 1.05 -16.58 -29.66
CA LEU A 161 0.19 -15.40 -29.62
C LEU A 161 0.91 -14.11 -30.05
N THR A 162 2.24 -14.13 -30.13
CA THR A 162 3.02 -12.97 -30.56
C THR A 162 2.86 -12.74 -32.07
N PRO A 163 2.49 -11.53 -32.52
CA PRO A 163 2.36 -11.24 -33.95
C PRO A 163 3.68 -11.44 -34.71
N ALA A 164 3.61 -11.63 -36.03
CA ALA A 164 4.79 -11.94 -36.86
C ALA A 164 5.92 -10.90 -36.80
N LYS A 165 5.59 -9.62 -36.56
CA LYS A 165 6.56 -8.53 -36.35
C LYS A 165 6.98 -8.37 -34.88
N GLY A 166 6.29 -9.04 -33.97
CA GLY A 166 6.53 -8.96 -32.54
C GLY A 166 7.72 -9.79 -32.07
N LEU A 167 8.08 -9.59 -30.80
CA LEU A 167 9.18 -10.31 -30.15
C LEU A 167 8.73 -10.77 -28.77
N ALA A 168 8.74 -12.08 -28.54
CA ALA A 168 8.63 -12.66 -27.20
C ALA A 168 10.02 -12.90 -26.60
N ALA A 169 10.18 -12.57 -25.33
CA ALA A 169 11.42 -12.67 -24.60
C ALA A 169 11.22 -13.20 -23.18
N ARG A 170 12.24 -13.86 -22.64
CA ARG A 170 12.36 -14.17 -21.22
C ARG A 170 13.39 -13.23 -20.61
N LEU A 171 12.98 -12.47 -19.60
CA LEU A 171 13.85 -11.49 -18.94
C LEU A 171 14.69 -12.12 -17.83
N GLY A 172 14.22 -13.23 -17.26
CA GLY A 172 14.90 -14.02 -16.23
C GLY A 172 13.88 -14.58 -15.22
N GLY A 173 14.21 -15.69 -14.55
CA GLY A 173 13.27 -16.32 -13.61
C GLY A 173 11.96 -16.70 -14.30
N ASP A 174 10.86 -16.20 -13.75
CA ASP A 174 9.46 -16.29 -14.18
C ASP A 174 8.96 -15.07 -14.97
N GLU A 175 9.84 -14.13 -15.29
CA GLU A 175 9.51 -12.90 -16.03
C GLU A 175 9.69 -13.06 -17.55
N PHE A 176 8.65 -12.68 -18.29
CA PHE A 176 8.63 -12.63 -19.74
C PHE A 176 8.19 -11.24 -20.23
N ALA A 177 8.48 -10.95 -21.50
CA ALA A 177 8.06 -9.73 -22.16
C ALA A 177 7.65 -10.01 -23.61
N VAL A 178 6.66 -9.27 -24.11
CA VAL A 178 6.24 -9.27 -25.51
C VAL A 178 6.24 -7.85 -26.05
N LEU A 179 7.02 -7.62 -27.10
CA LEU A 179 6.97 -6.38 -27.90
C LEU A 179 6.04 -6.58 -29.08
N VAL A 180 5.13 -5.62 -29.28
CA VAL A 180 4.13 -5.64 -30.35
C VAL A 180 4.26 -4.36 -31.17
N PRO A 181 5.09 -4.36 -32.22
CA PRO A 181 5.21 -3.24 -33.14
C PRO A 181 3.90 -2.96 -33.90
N ASP A 182 3.79 -1.74 -34.41
CA ASP A 182 2.64 -1.24 -35.17
C ASP A 182 1.32 -1.30 -34.37
N CYS A 183 1.40 -1.15 -33.05
CA CYS A 183 0.24 -1.17 -32.14
C CYS A 183 -0.09 0.25 -31.67
N GLU A 184 -1.10 0.86 -32.28
CA GLU A 184 -1.56 2.23 -31.98
C GLU A 184 -2.82 2.27 -31.11
N ASP A 185 -3.57 1.17 -31.03
CA ASP A 185 -4.85 1.11 -30.34
C ASP A 185 -4.75 0.34 -29.01
N ALA A 186 -5.09 1.02 -27.92
CA ALA A 186 -5.20 0.44 -26.57
C ALA A 186 -6.16 -0.74 -26.51
N ARG A 187 -7.22 -0.74 -27.33
CA ARG A 187 -8.17 -1.86 -27.42
C ARG A 187 -7.50 -3.09 -28.02
N ALA A 188 -6.69 -2.92 -29.07
CA ALA A 188 -5.96 -4.02 -29.69
C ALA A 188 -4.92 -4.62 -28.72
N ALA A 189 -4.17 -3.76 -28.02
CA ALA A 189 -3.22 -4.19 -26.99
C ALA A 189 -3.92 -4.96 -25.86
N SER A 190 -5.07 -4.45 -25.38
CA SER A 190 -5.86 -5.09 -24.32
C SER A 190 -6.43 -6.44 -24.75
N GLN A 191 -6.96 -6.56 -25.97
CA GLN A 191 -7.45 -7.82 -26.51
C GLN A 191 -6.35 -8.87 -26.65
N LEU A 192 -5.13 -8.46 -27.02
CA LEU A 192 -3.99 -9.35 -27.10
C LEU A 192 -3.56 -9.82 -25.71
N ALA A 193 -3.45 -8.89 -24.75
CA ALA A 193 -3.10 -9.21 -23.37
C ALA A 193 -4.15 -10.14 -22.72
N GLU A 194 -5.43 -9.91 -22.97
CA GLU A 194 -6.51 -10.79 -22.51
C GLU A 194 -6.39 -12.20 -23.09
N LYS A 195 -6.10 -12.33 -24.39
CA LYS A 195 -5.85 -13.64 -25.02
C LYS A 195 -4.63 -14.34 -24.42
N MET A 196 -3.55 -13.60 -24.15
CA MET A 196 -2.36 -14.11 -23.49
C MET A 196 -2.68 -14.61 -22.08
N ALA A 197 -3.33 -13.79 -21.25
CA ALA A 197 -3.72 -14.16 -19.88
C ALA A 197 -4.58 -15.44 -19.88
N ARG A 198 -5.61 -15.52 -20.74
CA ARG A 198 -6.46 -16.72 -20.87
C ARG A 198 -5.69 -17.97 -21.31
N SER A 199 -4.76 -17.82 -22.26
CA SER A 199 -3.92 -18.93 -22.72
C SER A 199 -2.96 -19.41 -21.63
N LEU A 200 -2.39 -18.49 -20.86
CA LEU A 200 -1.50 -18.81 -19.74
C LEU A 200 -2.25 -19.39 -18.54
N ALA A 201 -3.55 -19.10 -18.39
CA ALA A 201 -4.41 -19.69 -17.37
C ALA A 201 -4.77 -21.17 -17.63
N ALA A 202 -4.60 -21.66 -18.87
CA ALA A 202 -4.87 -23.06 -19.18
C ALA A 202 -3.88 -23.98 -18.43
N PRO A 203 -4.31 -25.07 -17.78
CA PRO A 203 -3.39 -25.92 -17.02
C PRO A 203 -2.23 -26.44 -17.86
N ALA A 204 -1.04 -26.50 -17.29
CA ALA A 204 0.12 -27.12 -17.90
C ALA A 204 0.12 -28.62 -17.56
N SER A 205 0.09 -29.48 -18.58
CA SER A 205 0.18 -30.93 -18.41
C SER A 205 1.64 -31.35 -18.35
N LEU A 206 2.05 -31.92 -17.22
CA LEU A 206 3.40 -32.37 -16.95
C LEU A 206 3.36 -33.87 -16.62
N HIS A 207 3.57 -34.73 -17.63
CA HIS A 207 3.35 -36.17 -17.52
C HIS A 207 1.93 -36.49 -17.00
N ASP A 208 1.79 -37.09 -15.81
CA ASP A 208 0.52 -37.43 -15.16
C ASP A 208 -0.03 -36.31 -14.26
N ILE A 209 0.64 -35.15 -14.17
CA ILE A 209 0.31 -34.05 -13.27
C ILE A 209 -0.27 -32.88 -14.05
N CYS A 210 -1.38 -32.32 -13.57
CA CYS A 210 -2.00 -31.12 -14.10
C CYS A 210 -1.70 -29.94 -13.16
N ILE A 211 -0.86 -29.00 -13.60
CA ILE A 211 -0.49 -27.82 -12.80
C ILE A 211 -1.40 -26.68 -13.20
N ALA A 212 -2.15 -26.14 -12.24
CA ALA A 212 -2.88 -24.90 -12.43
C ALA A 212 -1.88 -23.76 -12.56
N THR A 213 -1.97 -23.00 -13.65
CA THR A 213 -1.07 -21.89 -13.95
C THR A 213 -1.88 -20.61 -14.08
N SER A 214 -1.31 -19.48 -13.67
CA SER A 214 -1.82 -18.16 -14.01
C SER A 214 -0.64 -17.21 -14.23
N ALA A 215 -0.89 -16.10 -14.91
CA ALA A 215 0.11 -15.07 -15.09
C ALA A 215 -0.54 -13.71 -14.95
N SER A 216 0.19 -12.79 -14.32
CA SER A 216 -0.17 -11.38 -14.24
C SER A 216 0.53 -10.62 -15.37
N LEU A 217 -0.20 -9.72 -16.04
CA LEU A 217 0.30 -8.99 -17.20
C LEU A 217 0.20 -7.46 -17.01
N GLY A 218 1.29 -6.75 -17.32
CA GLY A 218 1.33 -5.29 -17.38
C GLY A 218 1.55 -4.81 -18.80
N VAL A 219 0.63 -3.99 -19.32
CA VAL A 219 0.67 -3.49 -20.69
C VAL A 219 1.00 -2.00 -20.67
N ALA A 220 2.00 -1.56 -21.44
CA ALA A 220 2.26 -0.14 -21.68
C ALA A 220 2.36 0.13 -23.17
N MET A 221 1.82 1.26 -23.59
CA MET A 221 1.90 1.72 -24.97
C MET A 221 2.84 2.90 -25.09
N ARG A 222 3.53 2.98 -26.22
CA ARG A 222 4.24 4.21 -26.58
C ARG A 222 3.23 5.23 -27.10
N THR A 223 3.05 6.30 -26.35
CA THR A 223 2.12 7.40 -26.65
C THR A 223 2.84 8.65 -27.18
N SER A 224 4.16 8.73 -27.03
CA SER A 224 4.97 9.84 -27.52
C SER A 224 6.33 9.40 -28.06
N ALA A 225 6.82 10.11 -29.08
CA ALA A 225 8.17 9.94 -29.62
C ALA A 225 9.26 10.24 -28.58
N SER A 226 8.98 11.08 -27.57
CA SER A 226 9.93 11.45 -26.50
C SER A 226 10.14 10.37 -25.44
N GLN A 227 9.27 9.34 -25.38
CA GLN A 227 9.39 8.27 -24.41
C GLN A 227 10.57 7.35 -24.75
N GLN A 228 11.48 7.20 -23.78
CA GLN A 228 12.62 6.31 -23.87
C GLN A 228 12.25 4.89 -23.43
N ALA A 229 13.10 3.91 -23.77
CA ALA A 229 12.90 2.50 -23.43
C ALA A 229 12.66 2.29 -21.93
N GLU A 230 13.43 2.99 -21.09
CA GLU A 230 13.34 2.93 -19.63
C GLU A 230 11.97 3.38 -19.12
N ALA A 231 11.39 4.43 -19.71
CA ALA A 231 10.08 4.93 -19.32
C ALA A 231 8.97 3.93 -19.65
N ILE A 232 9.01 3.34 -20.86
CA ILE A 232 8.01 2.37 -21.31
C ILE A 232 8.07 1.08 -20.49
N LEU A 233 9.30 0.62 -20.18
CA LEU A 233 9.51 -0.51 -19.26
C LEU A 233 8.93 -0.24 -17.88
N ARG A 234 9.22 0.94 -17.31
CA ARG A 234 8.69 1.35 -16.02
C ARG A 234 7.17 1.41 -16.01
N PHE A 235 6.54 1.91 -17.07
CA PHE A 235 5.08 1.95 -17.20
C PHE A 235 4.47 0.54 -17.25
N ALA A 236 5.08 -0.39 -18.00
CA ALA A 236 4.61 -1.76 -18.05
C ALA A 236 4.78 -2.46 -16.69
N ASP A 237 5.86 -2.16 -15.97
CA ASP A 237 6.14 -2.70 -14.62
C ASP A 237 5.13 -2.18 -13.59
N ILE A 238 4.78 -0.89 -13.64
CA ILE A 238 3.72 -0.29 -12.81
C ILE A 238 2.39 -1.00 -13.06
N ALA A 239 2.03 -1.22 -14.33
CA ALA A 239 0.80 -1.92 -14.68
C ALA A 239 0.83 -3.39 -14.22
N LEU A 240 1.96 -4.08 -14.35
CA LEU A 240 2.16 -5.45 -13.89
C LEU A 240 2.00 -5.55 -12.37
N TYR A 241 2.60 -4.62 -11.63
CA TYR A 241 2.47 -4.54 -10.18
C TYR A 241 1.01 -4.38 -9.74
N ARG A 242 0.22 -3.56 -10.45
CA ARG A 242 -1.22 -3.44 -10.19
C ARG A 242 -1.98 -4.72 -10.48
N ALA A 243 -1.70 -5.37 -11.61
CA ALA A 243 -2.31 -6.65 -11.95
C ALA A 243 -2.09 -7.67 -10.83
N LYS A 244 -0.86 -7.77 -10.30
CA LYS A 244 -0.53 -8.68 -9.18
C LYS A 244 -1.30 -8.41 -7.89
N ASN A 245 -1.67 -7.16 -7.61
CA ASN A 245 -2.29 -6.75 -6.34
C ASN A 245 -3.81 -6.70 -6.38
N GLU A 246 -4.41 -6.33 -7.52
CA GLU A 246 -5.86 -6.24 -7.67
C GLU A 246 -6.47 -7.57 -8.11
N GLU A 247 -5.84 -8.25 -9.07
CA GLU A 247 -6.42 -9.40 -9.76
C GLU A 247 -5.32 -10.30 -10.35
N ARG A 248 -4.76 -11.19 -9.52
CA ARG A 248 -3.81 -12.22 -10.00
C ARG A 248 -4.46 -13.04 -11.11
N GLY A 249 -3.69 -13.33 -12.16
CA GLY A 249 -4.19 -14.04 -13.35
C GLY A 249 -4.89 -13.16 -14.39
N GLY A 250 -4.76 -11.83 -14.30
CA GLY A 250 -5.32 -10.86 -15.23
C GLY A 250 -4.28 -9.95 -15.89
N PHE A 251 -4.76 -8.91 -16.59
CA PHE A 251 -3.91 -7.86 -17.13
C PHE A 251 -4.35 -6.47 -16.67
N ARG A 252 -3.42 -5.51 -16.69
CA ARG A 252 -3.71 -4.09 -16.57
C ARG A 252 -2.98 -3.30 -17.66
N LEU A 253 -3.67 -2.32 -18.22
CA LEU A 253 -3.08 -1.34 -19.12
C LEU A 253 -2.59 -0.15 -18.28
N PHE A 254 -1.39 0.34 -18.56
CA PHE A 254 -0.84 1.50 -17.89
C PHE A 254 -1.71 2.72 -18.14
N GLU A 255 -2.11 3.37 -17.05
CA GLU A 255 -2.76 4.67 -17.03
C GLU A 255 -1.93 5.62 -16.17
N GLN A 256 -1.86 6.90 -16.53
CA GLN A 256 -1.03 7.87 -15.80
C GLN A 256 -1.35 7.92 -14.30
N ARG A 257 -2.64 7.81 -13.96
CA ARG A 257 -3.13 7.71 -12.57
C ARG A 257 -2.45 6.59 -11.78
N MET A 258 -2.00 5.54 -12.45
CA MET A 258 -1.32 4.42 -11.79
C MET A 258 0.02 4.81 -11.20
N GLU A 259 0.78 5.64 -11.92
CA GLU A 259 2.05 6.20 -11.50
C GLU A 259 1.84 7.23 -10.39
N ASP A 260 0.88 8.14 -10.57
CA ASP A 260 0.57 9.20 -9.60
C ASP A 260 0.24 8.60 -8.22
N GLU A 261 -0.58 7.54 -8.17
CA GLU A 261 -0.92 6.84 -6.93
C GLU A 261 0.30 6.14 -6.28
N ILE A 262 1.28 5.65 -7.06
CA ILE A 262 2.52 5.09 -6.50
C ILE A 262 3.39 6.19 -5.90
N GLU A 263 3.49 7.35 -6.57
CA GLU A 263 4.23 8.49 -6.04
C GLU A 263 3.58 9.05 -4.78
N GLU A 264 2.26 9.21 -4.77
CA GLU A 264 1.49 9.57 -3.58
C GLU A 264 1.71 8.58 -2.44
N GLN A 265 1.72 7.28 -2.75
CA GLN A 265 1.96 6.25 -1.74
C GLN A 265 3.38 6.31 -1.17
N ARG A 266 4.40 6.54 -2.01
CA ARG A 266 5.79 6.71 -1.56
C ARG A 266 5.97 7.97 -0.72
N ALA A 267 5.33 9.07 -1.11
CA ALA A 267 5.32 10.31 -0.34
C ALA A 267 4.69 10.07 1.03
N LEU A 268 3.52 9.42 1.06
CA LEU A 268 2.81 9.04 2.29
C LEU A 268 3.67 8.15 3.19
N ASP A 269 4.38 7.17 2.61
CA ASP A 269 5.23 6.25 3.36
C ASP A 269 6.40 6.99 4.06
N LEU A 270 7.00 7.97 3.38
CA LEU A 270 8.04 8.82 3.96
C LEU A 270 7.49 9.76 5.03
N GLU A 271 6.32 10.36 4.77
CA GLU A 271 5.62 11.25 5.71
C GLU A 271 5.23 10.52 7.00
N ILE A 272 4.79 9.26 6.93
CA ILE A 272 4.47 8.45 8.12
C ILE A 272 5.72 8.22 8.97
N ARG A 273 6.82 7.78 8.37
CA ARG A 273 8.07 7.50 9.11
C ARG A 273 8.60 8.74 9.83
N THR A 274 8.60 9.88 9.14
CA THR A 274 9.05 11.15 9.71
C THR A 274 8.08 11.68 10.78
N SER A 275 6.78 11.53 10.58
CA SER A 275 5.74 11.97 11.52
C SER A 275 5.70 11.16 12.82
N ILE A 276 6.04 9.86 12.77
CA ILE A 276 6.19 9.04 13.98
C ILE A 276 7.32 9.60 14.85
N ALA A 277 8.48 9.87 14.25
CA ALA A 277 9.63 10.44 14.97
C ALA A 277 9.34 11.85 15.51
N ALA A 278 8.53 12.65 14.79
CA ALA A 278 8.12 13.98 15.20
C ALA A 278 6.96 14.01 16.22
N GLY A 279 6.38 12.86 16.60
CA GLY A 279 5.25 12.80 17.53
C GLY A 279 3.95 13.40 16.98
N SER A 280 3.77 13.45 15.65
CA SER A 280 2.59 14.07 15.02
C SER A 280 1.34 13.19 15.04
N PHE A 281 1.48 11.92 15.45
CA PHE A 281 0.35 11.05 15.76
C PHE A 281 -0.06 11.27 17.21
N VAL A 282 -1.27 11.79 17.40
CA VAL A 282 -1.80 12.24 18.70
C VAL A 282 -2.97 11.36 19.13
N PRO A 283 -3.18 11.17 20.44
CA PRO A 283 -4.33 10.44 20.96
C PRO A 283 -5.60 11.31 20.91
N TYR A 284 -6.70 10.70 20.46
CA TYR A 284 -8.06 11.15 20.71
C TYR A 284 -8.73 10.13 21.62
N PHE A 285 -9.67 10.60 22.43
CA PHE A 285 -10.30 9.82 23.49
C PHE A 285 -11.77 9.65 23.17
N GLN A 286 -12.25 8.41 23.06
CA GLN A 286 -13.68 8.13 22.94
C GLN A 286 -14.23 7.56 24.24
N PRO A 287 -15.31 8.12 24.81
CA PRO A 287 -15.80 7.72 26.12
C PRO A 287 -16.37 6.30 26.12
N LEU A 288 -15.98 5.54 27.15
CA LEU A 288 -16.55 4.24 27.49
C LEU A 288 -17.48 4.42 28.69
N VAL A 289 -18.76 4.08 28.53
CA VAL A 289 -19.81 4.34 29.52
C VAL A 289 -20.34 3.04 30.12
N GLU A 290 -20.46 3.00 31.44
CA GLU A 290 -21.19 1.96 32.15
C GLU A 290 -22.71 2.14 31.92
N LEU A 291 -23.33 1.19 31.21
CA LEU A 291 -24.73 1.31 30.82
C LEU A 291 -25.69 1.29 32.02
N ASN A 292 -25.30 0.57 33.07
CA ASN A 292 -26.00 0.58 34.36
C ASN A 292 -25.42 1.70 35.24
N GLY A 293 -25.99 2.90 35.14
CA GLY A 293 -25.59 4.07 35.93
C GLY A 293 -25.13 5.26 35.10
N GLY A 294 -24.86 5.07 33.80
CA GLY A 294 -24.58 6.16 32.86
C GLY A 294 -23.25 6.88 33.11
N ARG A 295 -22.36 6.28 33.90
CA ARG A 295 -21.08 6.88 34.29
C ARG A 295 -19.98 6.53 33.29
N ILE A 296 -19.15 7.50 32.95
CA ILE A 296 -17.95 7.25 32.14
C ILE A 296 -16.92 6.52 33.01
N VAL A 297 -16.40 5.41 32.52
CA VAL A 297 -15.40 4.59 33.23
C VAL A 297 -13.99 4.76 32.69
N GLY A 298 -13.86 5.27 31.47
CA GLY A 298 -12.59 5.42 30.78
C GLY A 298 -12.78 5.82 29.33
N PHE A 299 -11.70 5.68 28.56
CA PHE A 299 -11.67 6.09 27.17
C PHE A 299 -10.91 5.08 26.31
N GLU A 300 -11.41 4.84 25.09
CA GLU A 300 -10.62 4.21 24.04
C GLU A 300 -9.71 5.26 23.40
N ILE A 301 -8.44 4.91 23.24
CA ILE A 301 -7.43 5.73 22.58
C ILE A 301 -7.49 5.45 21.08
N LEU A 302 -7.82 6.49 20.33
CA LEU A 302 -7.87 6.45 18.88
C LEU A 302 -6.81 7.38 18.31
N ALA A 303 -5.88 6.83 17.53
CA ALA A 303 -4.85 7.64 16.89
C ALA A 303 -5.47 8.64 15.90
N ARG A 304 -4.91 9.85 15.86
CA ARG A 304 -5.15 10.83 14.80
C ARG A 304 -3.81 11.37 14.33
N TRP A 305 -3.69 11.64 13.04
CA TRP A 305 -2.46 12.22 12.51
C TRP A 305 -2.67 13.70 12.25
N ARG A 306 -1.96 14.55 12.98
CA ARG A 306 -1.89 15.99 12.70
C ARG A 306 -0.94 16.22 11.54
N HIS A 307 -1.44 16.10 10.32
CA HIS A 307 -0.66 16.31 9.11
C HIS A 307 -0.51 17.81 8.80
N PRO A 308 0.72 18.31 8.53
CA PRO A 308 0.98 19.75 8.37
C PRO A 308 0.21 20.40 7.21
N ARG A 309 -0.09 19.62 6.16
CA ARG A 309 -0.78 20.13 4.96
C ARG A 309 -2.24 19.68 4.82
N ARG A 310 -2.60 18.53 5.42
CA ARG A 310 -3.90 17.87 5.23
C ARG A 310 -4.80 18.00 6.47
N GLY A 311 -4.31 18.63 7.54
CA GLY A 311 -5.04 18.74 8.79
C GLY A 311 -5.07 17.41 9.54
N LEU A 312 -6.19 17.13 10.21
CA LEU A 312 -6.32 15.95 11.06
C LEU A 312 -6.82 14.75 10.25
N LEU A 313 -5.96 13.75 10.07
CA LEU A 313 -6.29 12.51 9.36
C LEU A 313 -6.77 11.41 10.32
N LEU A 314 -7.69 10.58 9.83
CA LEU A 314 -8.27 9.46 10.55
C LEU A 314 -7.47 8.16 10.34
N PRO A 315 -7.55 7.18 11.27
CA PRO A 315 -6.83 5.91 11.18
C PRO A 315 -6.93 5.20 9.82
N VAL A 316 -8.11 5.23 9.20
CA VAL A 316 -8.34 4.59 7.89
C VAL A 316 -7.42 5.10 6.77
N GLU A 317 -6.90 6.33 6.92
CA GLU A 317 -6.06 6.98 5.92
C GLU A 317 -4.57 6.63 6.06
N PHE A 318 -4.12 6.15 7.24
CA PHE A 318 -2.69 5.94 7.50
C PHE A 318 -2.33 4.59 8.15
N ILE A 319 -3.24 3.92 8.87
CA ILE A 319 -2.96 2.63 9.50
C ILE A 319 -2.58 1.55 8.48
N PRO A 320 -3.29 1.38 7.34
CA PRO A 320 -2.90 0.37 6.34
C PRO A 320 -1.48 0.59 5.80
N ALA A 321 -1.10 1.85 5.61
CA ALA A 321 0.26 2.20 5.18
C ALA A 321 1.29 1.93 6.29
N ALA A 322 0.97 2.27 7.56
CA ALA A 322 1.84 1.99 8.70
C ALA A 322 2.05 0.48 8.92
N GLU A 323 1.03 -0.35 8.67
CA GLU A 323 1.12 -1.83 8.72
C GLU A 323 2.07 -2.35 7.67
N ARG A 324 1.89 -1.93 6.41
CA ARG A 324 2.77 -2.32 5.31
C ARG A 324 4.23 -1.90 5.55
N LEU A 325 4.45 -0.77 6.23
CA LEU A 325 5.78 -0.27 6.57
C LEU A 325 6.40 -0.92 7.81
N GLY A 326 5.65 -1.73 8.54
CA GLY A 326 6.07 -2.37 9.80
C GLY A 326 6.30 -1.37 10.93
N CYS A 327 5.62 -0.21 10.91
CA CYS A 327 5.83 0.86 11.91
C CYS A 327 4.64 1.09 12.84
N VAL A 328 3.56 0.30 12.74
CA VAL A 328 2.39 0.43 13.63
C VAL A 328 2.77 0.34 15.10
N THR A 329 3.60 -0.61 15.50
CA THR A 329 4.00 -0.73 16.91
C THR A 329 4.65 0.54 17.46
N ASN A 330 5.51 1.20 16.68
CA ASN A 330 6.11 2.46 17.12
C ASN A 330 5.06 3.58 17.22
N LEU A 331 4.10 3.61 16.30
CA LEU A 331 2.97 4.53 16.32
C LEU A 331 2.09 4.29 17.56
N THR A 332 1.64 3.05 17.78
CA THR A 332 0.78 2.65 18.90
C THR A 332 1.44 2.98 20.24
N LEU A 333 2.72 2.64 20.41
CA LEU A 333 3.48 2.95 21.64
C LEU A 333 3.65 4.46 21.84
N GLY A 334 3.88 5.22 20.77
CA GLY A 334 3.99 6.68 20.83
C GLY A 334 2.67 7.35 21.22
N VAL A 335 1.56 6.91 20.64
CA VAL A 335 0.21 7.40 20.96
C VAL A 335 -0.18 7.02 22.39
N LEU A 336 0.09 5.78 22.82
CA LEU A 336 -0.16 5.34 24.19
C LEU A 336 0.64 6.16 25.20
N ARG A 337 1.93 6.41 24.94
CA ARG A 337 2.78 7.23 25.82
C ARG A 337 2.19 8.62 26.00
N GLN A 338 1.84 9.30 24.90
CA GLN A 338 1.21 10.60 24.95
C GLN A 338 -0.12 10.57 25.71
N ALA A 339 -0.95 9.54 25.52
CA ALA A 339 -2.23 9.41 26.23
C ALA A 339 -2.01 9.25 27.74
N CYS A 340 -1.09 8.38 28.16
CA CYS A 340 -0.75 8.17 29.56
C CYS A 340 -0.20 9.45 30.22
N GLU A 341 0.63 10.22 29.51
CA GLU A 341 1.16 11.50 29.99
C GLU A 341 0.04 12.55 30.14
N GLN A 342 -0.85 12.65 29.15
CA GLN A 342 -1.94 13.61 29.12
C GLN A 342 -2.97 13.40 30.23
N VAL A 343 -3.30 12.15 30.57
CA VAL A 343 -4.27 11.87 31.64
C VAL A 343 -3.67 11.85 33.04
N LYS A 344 -2.34 12.03 33.17
CA LYS A 344 -1.65 11.95 34.46
C LYS A 344 -2.13 13.01 35.44
N SER A 345 -2.37 14.22 34.95
CA SER A 345 -2.83 15.39 35.72
C SER A 345 -4.30 15.32 36.11
N TRP A 346 -5.10 14.46 35.49
CA TRP A 346 -6.54 14.42 35.73
C TRP A 346 -6.86 14.07 37.19
N THR A 347 -7.80 14.79 37.79
CA THR A 347 -8.25 14.56 39.17
C THR A 347 -8.87 13.17 39.31
N ALA A 348 -9.85 12.87 38.45
CA ALA A 348 -10.39 11.52 38.32
C ALA A 348 -9.43 10.67 37.48
N LYS A 349 -9.30 9.38 37.82
CA LYS A 349 -8.36 8.48 37.15
C LYS A 349 -9.09 7.54 36.17
N PRO A 350 -9.01 7.79 34.84
CA PRO A 350 -9.71 6.98 33.86
C PRO A 350 -9.02 5.64 33.62
N ARG A 351 -9.78 4.68 33.09
CA ARG A 351 -9.22 3.56 32.34
C ARG A 351 -8.92 3.99 30.90
N LEU A 352 -7.89 3.42 30.30
CA LEU A 352 -7.52 3.65 28.90
C LEU A 352 -7.53 2.32 28.15
N ALA A 353 -8.17 2.27 26.98
CA ALA A 353 -8.12 1.13 26.08
C ALA A 353 -7.28 1.45 24.84
N VAL A 354 -6.45 0.51 24.38
CA VAL A 354 -5.61 0.65 23.19
C VAL A 354 -5.72 -0.56 22.28
N ASN A 355 -5.92 -0.32 20.99
CA ASN A 355 -5.98 -1.36 19.97
C ASN A 355 -4.59 -1.86 19.60
N ILE A 356 -4.48 -3.18 19.45
CA ILE A 356 -3.29 -3.87 18.96
C ILE A 356 -3.67 -4.68 17.73
N SER A 357 -3.00 -4.42 16.61
CA SER A 357 -3.29 -5.12 15.36
C SER A 357 -2.66 -6.53 15.34
N PRO A 358 -3.23 -7.49 14.57
CA PRO A 358 -2.69 -8.85 14.48
C PRO A 358 -1.22 -8.89 14.02
N GLY A 359 -0.81 -7.92 13.19
CA GLY A 359 0.58 -7.80 12.72
C GLY A 359 1.54 -7.52 13.87
N GLU A 360 1.12 -6.74 14.88
CA GLU A 360 1.94 -6.39 16.03
C GLU A 360 2.21 -7.58 16.95
N LEU A 361 1.31 -8.56 17.02
CA LEU A 361 1.48 -9.78 17.83
C LEU A 361 2.64 -10.68 17.37
N HIS A 362 3.17 -10.47 16.17
CA HIS A 362 4.37 -11.16 15.71
C HIS A 362 5.63 -10.68 16.46
N ASP A 363 5.60 -9.47 17.02
CA ASP A 363 6.67 -8.95 17.87
C ASP A 363 6.54 -9.51 19.30
N ARG A 364 7.34 -10.54 19.59
CA ARG A 364 7.41 -11.17 20.92
C ARG A 364 7.81 -10.22 22.05
N THR A 365 8.36 -9.04 21.73
CA THR A 365 8.76 -8.03 22.71
C THR A 365 7.67 -6.98 22.97
N LEU A 366 6.52 -7.04 22.30
CA LEU A 366 5.45 -6.05 22.41
C LEU A 366 4.96 -5.86 23.83
N ALA A 367 4.71 -6.94 24.58
CA ALA A 367 4.27 -6.85 25.98
C ALA A 367 5.30 -6.11 26.85
N LEU A 368 6.59 -6.42 26.69
CA LEU A 368 7.67 -5.70 27.38
C LEU A 368 7.69 -4.20 27.02
N LYS A 369 7.48 -3.86 25.76
CA LYS A 369 7.43 -2.47 25.29
C LYS A 369 6.24 -1.71 25.88
N LEU A 370 5.06 -2.32 25.94
CA LEU A 370 3.88 -1.74 26.58
C LEU A 370 4.16 -1.48 28.07
N MET A 371 4.70 -2.47 28.79
CA MET A 371 5.07 -2.31 30.20
C MET A 371 6.12 -1.21 30.41
N ALA A 372 7.09 -1.08 29.50
CA ALA A 372 8.07 0.00 29.55
C ALA A 372 7.42 1.39 29.42
N VAL A 373 6.44 1.56 28.53
CA VAL A 373 5.68 2.81 28.41
C VAL A 373 4.90 3.12 29.69
N LEU A 374 4.23 2.13 30.27
CA LEU A 374 3.49 2.30 31.53
C LEU A 374 4.42 2.67 32.68
N SER A 375 5.58 2.02 32.78
CA SER A 375 6.59 2.31 33.79
C SER A 375 7.17 3.72 33.63
N GLN A 376 7.51 4.14 32.41
CA GLN A 376 8.05 5.47 32.11
C GLN A 376 7.04 6.59 32.43
N THR A 377 5.78 6.38 32.11
CA THR A 377 4.72 7.38 32.34
C THR A 377 4.18 7.37 33.78
N GLY A 378 4.36 6.25 34.49
CA GLY A 378 3.79 5.98 35.80
C GLY A 378 2.29 5.64 35.75
N PHE A 379 1.80 5.16 34.60
CA PHE A 379 0.40 4.77 34.46
C PHE A 379 0.19 3.35 35.04
N PRO A 380 -0.74 3.16 36.00
CA PRO A 380 -1.02 1.86 36.61
C PRO A 380 -1.50 0.82 35.58
N PRO A 381 -0.87 -0.36 35.53
CA PRO A 381 -1.23 -1.43 34.59
C PRO A 381 -2.70 -1.86 34.66
N ASN A 382 -3.29 -1.89 35.86
CA ASN A 382 -4.69 -2.27 36.09
C ASN A 382 -5.74 -1.30 35.53
N ARG A 383 -5.30 -0.17 34.98
CA ARG A 383 -6.18 0.79 34.28
C ARG A 383 -5.97 0.78 32.77
N LEU A 384 -5.00 0.01 32.26
CA LEU A 384 -4.84 -0.20 30.83
C LEU A 384 -5.64 -1.43 30.42
N GLU A 385 -6.39 -1.28 29.34
CA GLU A 385 -7.03 -2.36 28.61
C GLU A 385 -6.39 -2.45 27.21
N VAL A 386 -6.07 -3.67 26.79
CA VAL A 386 -5.54 -3.96 25.46
C VAL A 386 -6.62 -4.65 24.66
N GLU A 387 -6.94 -4.10 23.50
CA GLU A 387 -7.97 -4.61 22.59
C GLU A 387 -7.28 -5.35 21.44
N ILE A 388 -7.67 -6.61 21.24
CA ILE A 388 -7.17 -7.46 20.15
C ILE A 388 -8.35 -7.96 19.32
N THR A 389 -8.23 -7.98 18.01
CA THR A 389 -9.32 -8.46 17.14
C THR A 389 -9.51 -9.97 17.24
N GLU A 390 -10.72 -10.44 16.94
CA GLU A 390 -11.06 -11.86 16.87
C GLU A 390 -10.13 -12.64 15.91
N GLY A 391 -9.70 -12.05 14.80
CA GLY A 391 -8.77 -12.68 13.87
C GLY A 391 -7.37 -12.89 14.45
N ALA A 392 -6.94 -12.04 15.38
CA ALA A 392 -5.64 -12.13 16.04
C ALA A 392 -5.51 -13.41 16.90
N VAL A 393 -6.64 -13.88 17.44
CA VAL A 393 -6.76 -15.11 18.25
C VAL A 393 -6.40 -16.38 17.47
N ILE A 394 -6.49 -16.36 16.14
CA ILE A 394 -6.18 -17.52 15.30
C ILE A 394 -4.68 -17.88 15.37
N ILE A 395 -3.82 -16.95 15.78
CA ILE A 395 -2.37 -17.11 15.96
C ILE A 395 -2.09 -17.77 17.34
N ASP A 396 -2.53 -19.02 17.49
CA ASP A 396 -2.82 -19.74 18.75
C ASP A 396 -1.80 -19.56 19.89
N ASN A 397 -0.49 -19.71 19.62
CA ASN A 397 0.53 -19.66 20.67
C ASN A 397 1.00 -18.23 21.00
N LEU A 398 1.18 -17.37 19.99
CA LEU A 398 1.72 -16.02 20.20
C LEU A 398 0.72 -15.12 20.91
N ALA A 399 -0.56 -15.18 20.51
CA ALA A 399 -1.61 -14.39 21.15
C ALA A 399 -1.80 -14.80 22.61
N ARG A 400 -1.74 -16.09 22.92
CA ARG A 400 -1.85 -16.62 24.29
C ARG A 400 -0.70 -16.14 25.17
N ASP A 401 0.54 -16.32 24.73
CA ASP A 401 1.73 -15.87 25.46
C ASP A 401 1.70 -14.36 25.72
N PHE A 402 1.22 -13.58 24.75
CA PHE A 402 1.05 -12.14 24.88
C PHE A 402 -0.01 -11.78 25.94
N VAL A 403 -1.19 -12.41 25.87
CA VAL A 403 -2.28 -12.18 26.84
C VAL A 403 -1.87 -12.56 28.26
N ASP A 404 -1.22 -13.72 28.43
CA ASP A 404 -0.76 -14.17 29.75
C ASP A 404 0.29 -13.22 30.35
N GLN A 405 1.21 -12.70 29.53
CA GLN A 405 2.18 -11.68 29.96
C GLN A 405 1.49 -10.40 30.44
N LEU A 406 0.52 -9.88 29.67
CA LEU A 406 -0.21 -8.66 30.05
C LEU A 406 -0.98 -8.86 31.36
N ARG A 407 -1.67 -10.00 31.51
CA ARG A 407 -2.46 -10.28 32.70
C ARG A 407 -1.62 -10.51 33.94
N SER A 408 -0.41 -11.07 33.80
CA SER A 408 0.51 -11.27 34.93
C SER A 408 0.88 -9.96 35.65
N VAL A 409 0.78 -8.82 34.95
CA VAL A 409 1.01 -7.48 35.51
C VAL A 409 -0.27 -6.67 35.74
N GLY A 410 -1.44 -7.29 35.53
CA GLY A 410 -2.75 -6.72 35.81
C GLY A 410 -3.38 -5.91 34.67
N ILE A 411 -2.82 -5.92 33.45
CA ILE A 411 -3.45 -5.29 32.27
C ILE A 411 -4.64 -6.16 31.84
N SER A 412 -5.79 -5.55 31.59
CA SER A 412 -6.98 -6.27 31.10
C SER A 412 -6.93 -6.45 29.58
N VAL A 413 -7.50 -7.54 29.08
CA VAL A 413 -7.57 -7.81 27.64
C VAL A 413 -9.02 -7.89 27.18
N ALA A 414 -9.34 -7.13 26.14
CA ALA A 414 -10.63 -7.16 25.48
C ALA A 414 -10.52 -7.78 24.08
N LEU A 415 -11.52 -8.58 23.73
CA LEU A 415 -11.68 -9.13 22.39
C LEU A 415 -12.55 -8.18 21.56
N ASP A 416 -11.96 -7.64 20.50
CA ASP A 416 -12.58 -6.67 19.61
C ASP A 416 -13.18 -7.31 18.35
N ASP A 417 -14.09 -6.58 17.70
CA ASP A 417 -14.79 -6.97 16.47
C ASP A 417 -15.53 -8.33 16.55
N PHE A 418 -16.01 -8.71 17.74
CA PHE A 418 -16.57 -10.03 17.97
C PHE A 418 -17.82 -10.33 17.13
N GLY A 419 -17.80 -11.45 16.41
CA GLY A 419 -18.90 -11.94 15.59
C GLY A 419 -18.74 -11.64 14.09
N THR A 420 -17.68 -10.95 13.69
CA THR A 420 -17.34 -10.70 12.28
C THR A 420 -16.43 -11.80 11.69
N GLY A 421 -15.80 -12.61 12.54
CA GLY A 421 -14.86 -13.67 12.18
C GLY A 421 -15.38 -15.11 12.36
N TYR A 422 -14.49 -16.08 12.13
CA TYR A 422 -14.74 -17.53 12.23
C TYR A 422 -14.05 -18.18 13.44
N SER A 423 -13.93 -17.48 14.58
CA SER A 423 -13.28 -18.10 15.74
C SER A 423 -14.16 -19.18 16.37
N SER A 424 -13.59 -20.36 16.53
CA SER A 424 -14.21 -21.44 17.29
C SER A 424 -14.33 -21.04 18.76
N LEU A 425 -15.50 -21.25 19.36
CA LEU A 425 -15.74 -21.06 20.80
C LEU A 425 -14.70 -21.78 21.68
N SER A 426 -14.16 -22.90 21.23
CA SER A 426 -13.07 -23.62 21.92
C SER A 426 -11.81 -22.77 22.08
N LYS A 427 -11.34 -22.13 21.00
CA LYS A 427 -10.17 -21.23 21.04
C LYS A 427 -10.37 -20.02 21.94
N LEU A 428 -11.59 -19.50 21.97
CA LEU A 428 -11.94 -18.41 22.89
C LEU A 428 -11.86 -18.86 24.35
N GLN A 429 -12.31 -20.08 24.67
CA GLN A 429 -12.20 -20.60 26.04
C GLN A 429 -10.74 -20.77 26.51
N GLU A 430 -9.81 -21.04 25.59
CA GLU A 430 -8.40 -21.17 25.92
C GLU A 430 -7.72 -19.83 26.18
N LEU A 431 -8.25 -18.74 25.62
CA LEU A 431 -7.75 -17.39 25.83
C LEU A 431 -8.37 -16.74 27.06
N ARG A 432 -7.48 -16.21 27.89
CA ARG A 432 -7.79 -15.60 29.16
C ARG A 432 -8.17 -14.12 29.01
N PHE A 433 -9.27 -13.78 28.33
CA PHE A 433 -9.71 -12.38 28.18
C PHE A 433 -10.72 -11.94 29.26
N ASP A 434 -10.88 -10.64 29.45
CA ASP A 434 -11.71 -10.02 30.50
C ASP A 434 -12.99 -9.36 29.94
N LYS A 435 -13.04 -9.08 28.64
CA LYS A 435 -14.11 -8.33 27.99
C LYS A 435 -14.33 -8.74 26.53
N ILE A 436 -15.59 -8.66 26.06
CA ILE A 436 -15.99 -8.83 24.66
C ILE A 436 -16.58 -7.52 24.14
N LYS A 437 -16.09 -7.00 23.01
CA LYS A 437 -16.65 -5.85 22.31
C LYS A 437 -17.52 -6.33 21.14
N ILE A 438 -18.78 -5.91 21.13
CA ILE A 438 -19.77 -6.26 20.12
C ILE A 438 -19.66 -5.24 18.99
N ASP A 439 -19.24 -5.70 17.82
CA ASP A 439 -19.01 -4.84 16.65
C ASP A 439 -20.24 -3.99 16.28
N ARG A 440 -19.96 -2.75 15.88
CA ARG A 440 -20.96 -1.75 15.48
C ARG A 440 -21.92 -2.23 14.38
N SER A 441 -21.50 -3.15 13.50
CA SER A 441 -22.38 -3.65 12.43
C SER A 441 -23.58 -4.42 12.98
N PHE A 442 -23.43 -5.08 14.13
CA PHE A 442 -24.54 -5.77 14.80
C PHE A 442 -25.48 -4.78 15.47
N ILE A 443 -24.93 -3.76 16.14
CA ILE A 443 -25.71 -2.71 16.80
C ILE A 443 -26.55 -1.94 15.77
N ARG A 444 -25.93 -1.48 14.68
CA ARG A 444 -26.64 -0.78 13.59
C ARG A 444 -27.76 -1.62 12.97
N ARG A 445 -27.50 -2.91 12.69
CA ARG A 445 -28.54 -3.81 12.14
C ARG A 445 -29.67 -4.10 13.13
N ALA A 446 -29.41 -4.07 14.43
CA ALA A 446 -30.40 -4.36 15.47
C ALA A 446 -31.46 -3.25 15.63
N GLU A 447 -31.28 -2.08 15.03
CA GLU A 447 -32.33 -1.06 14.97
C GLU A 447 -33.53 -1.56 14.15
N HIS A 448 -33.28 -2.31 13.08
CA HIS A 448 -34.32 -2.74 12.14
C HIS A 448 -34.54 -4.25 12.06
N SER A 449 -33.60 -5.08 12.55
CA SER A 449 -33.69 -6.54 12.47
C SER A 449 -33.89 -7.21 13.84
N SER A 450 -34.96 -8.01 13.95
CA SER A 450 -35.20 -8.85 15.13
C SER A 450 -34.14 -9.94 15.30
N GLU A 451 -33.52 -10.41 14.21
CA GLU A 451 -32.46 -11.41 14.23
C GLU A 451 -31.17 -10.84 14.82
N SER A 452 -30.76 -9.64 14.41
CA SER A 452 -29.60 -8.96 15.00
C SER A 452 -29.78 -8.70 16.51
N ARG A 453 -31.02 -8.40 16.96
CA ARG A 453 -31.34 -8.30 18.39
C ARG A 453 -31.22 -9.64 19.14
N LYS A 454 -31.44 -10.78 18.47
CA LYS A 454 -31.20 -12.12 19.05
C LYS A 454 -29.71 -12.40 19.14
N LEU A 455 -28.92 -12.04 18.13
CA LEU A 455 -27.46 -12.18 18.15
C LEU A 455 -26.82 -11.38 19.28
N ILE A 456 -27.19 -10.10 19.45
CA ILE A 456 -26.73 -9.29 20.60
C ILE A 456 -27.08 -9.96 21.93
N ARG A 457 -28.30 -10.50 22.06
CA ARG A 457 -28.71 -11.22 23.28
C ARG A 457 -27.84 -12.44 23.54
N MET A 458 -27.51 -13.20 22.50
CA MET A 458 -26.65 -14.37 22.58
C MET A 458 -25.23 -13.99 23.01
N ILE A 459 -24.64 -12.92 22.44
CA ILE A 459 -23.29 -12.47 22.80
C ILE A 459 -23.25 -11.95 24.25
N VAL A 460 -24.26 -11.20 24.68
CA VAL A 460 -24.38 -10.76 26.09
C VAL A 460 -24.53 -11.94 27.04
N ALA A 461 -25.31 -12.97 26.67
CA ALA A 461 -25.46 -14.18 27.46
C ALA A 461 -24.15 -15.00 27.51
N LEU A 462 -23.40 -15.05 26.40
CA LEU A 462 -22.08 -15.67 26.34
C LEU A 462 -21.11 -14.97 27.29
N GLY A 463 -21.06 -13.63 27.27
CA GLY A 463 -20.22 -12.86 28.20
C GLY A 463 -20.52 -13.18 29.67
N LYS A 464 -21.80 -13.24 30.03
CA LYS A 464 -22.23 -13.67 31.38
C LYS A 464 -21.80 -15.11 31.71
N THR A 465 -21.91 -16.02 30.75
CA THR A 465 -21.54 -17.44 30.94
C THR A 465 -20.04 -17.61 31.14
N LEU A 466 -19.23 -16.82 30.43
CA LEU A 466 -17.77 -16.81 30.55
C LEU A 466 -17.26 -15.91 31.70
N ASN A 467 -18.16 -15.23 32.42
CA ASN A 467 -17.84 -14.26 33.47
C ASN A 467 -16.93 -13.12 33.00
N VAL A 468 -17.19 -12.61 31.80
CA VAL A 468 -16.49 -11.47 31.17
C VAL A 468 -17.45 -10.32 30.92
N ALA A 469 -16.93 -9.10 30.92
CA ALA A 469 -17.74 -7.92 30.62
C ALA A 469 -18.09 -7.84 29.12
N THR A 470 -19.16 -7.13 28.77
CA THR A 470 -19.48 -6.86 27.36
C THR A 470 -19.58 -5.37 27.08
N THR A 471 -18.97 -4.91 26.00
CA THR A 471 -19.11 -3.54 25.47
C THR A 471 -19.88 -3.59 24.17
N ALA A 472 -20.89 -2.73 24.00
CA ALA A 472 -21.54 -2.54 22.72
C ALA A 472 -20.99 -1.30 22.01
N GLU A 473 -20.52 -1.46 20.78
CA GLU A 473 -19.93 -0.38 19.99
C GLU A 473 -20.89 0.24 18.98
N GLY A 474 -20.65 1.50 18.60
CA GLY A 474 -21.49 2.19 17.63
C GLY A 474 -22.91 2.45 18.14
N VAL A 475 -23.08 2.69 19.44
CA VAL A 475 -24.36 3.12 20.00
C VAL A 475 -24.61 4.59 19.64
N GLU A 476 -25.59 4.83 18.78
CA GLU A 476 -25.93 6.17 18.27
C GLU A 476 -27.26 6.70 18.82
N SER A 477 -28.14 5.82 19.33
CA SER A 477 -29.47 6.17 19.85
C SER A 477 -29.61 5.89 21.37
N PRO A 478 -30.32 6.77 22.10
CA PRO A 478 -30.66 6.54 23.51
C PRO A 478 -31.56 5.31 23.70
N GLU A 479 -32.45 5.01 22.75
CA GLU A 479 -33.30 3.82 22.78
C GLU A 479 -32.45 2.54 22.74
N MET A 480 -31.43 2.53 21.88
CA MET A 480 -30.48 1.42 21.79
C MET A 480 -29.68 1.25 23.08
N ALA A 481 -29.18 2.34 23.67
CA ALA A 481 -28.48 2.30 24.95
C ALA A 481 -29.35 1.67 26.06
N ARG A 482 -30.62 2.10 26.17
CA ARG A 482 -31.57 1.53 27.14
C ARG A 482 -31.87 0.05 26.85
N LEU A 483 -31.97 -0.34 25.58
CA LEU A 483 -32.17 -1.74 25.19
C LEU A 483 -31.00 -2.62 25.61
N LEU A 484 -29.77 -2.16 25.38
CA LEU A 484 -28.54 -2.87 25.74
C LEU A 484 -28.40 -2.99 27.26
N ALA A 485 -28.68 -1.92 28.00
CA ALA A 485 -28.72 -1.93 29.46
C ALA A 485 -29.72 -2.97 30.00
N ARG A 486 -30.96 -3.00 29.49
CA ARG A 486 -31.99 -3.99 29.88
C ARG A 486 -31.58 -5.44 29.57
N LYS A 487 -30.79 -5.66 28.53
CA LYS A 487 -30.25 -7.00 28.20
C LYS A 487 -29.09 -7.41 29.12
N GLY A 488 -28.56 -6.47 29.89
CA GLY A 488 -27.44 -6.65 30.79
C GLY A 488 -26.09 -6.58 30.09
N CYS A 489 -25.98 -5.76 29.03
CA CYS A 489 -24.68 -5.36 28.50
C CYS A 489 -23.99 -4.43 29.52
N THR A 490 -22.70 -4.64 29.79
CA THR A 490 -21.98 -3.91 30.84
C THR A 490 -21.65 -2.47 30.43
N TYR A 491 -21.03 -2.31 29.26
CA TYR A 491 -20.54 -1.03 28.76
C TYR A 491 -21.13 -0.68 27.40
N GLY A 492 -21.10 0.60 27.08
CA GLY A 492 -21.52 1.15 25.80
C GLY A 492 -20.53 2.19 25.31
N GLN A 493 -20.34 2.22 24.00
CA GLN A 493 -19.51 3.18 23.30
C GLN A 493 -20.15 3.56 21.97
N GLY A 494 -20.06 4.83 21.60
CA GLY A 494 -20.62 5.34 20.35
C GLY A 494 -20.96 6.82 20.42
N TYR A 495 -21.44 7.36 19.31
CA TYR A 495 -21.68 8.80 19.18
C TYR A 495 -22.80 9.32 20.07
N HIS A 496 -23.67 8.44 20.57
CA HIS A 496 -24.63 8.80 21.61
C HIS A 496 -23.95 9.32 22.88
N PHE A 497 -22.81 8.72 23.26
CA PHE A 497 -22.07 9.07 24.47
C PHE A 497 -20.98 10.12 24.22
N GLY A 498 -20.41 10.10 23.02
CA GLY A 498 -19.40 11.07 22.59
C GLY A 498 -18.64 10.58 21.36
N LYS A 499 -18.31 11.53 20.47
CA LYS A 499 -17.37 11.29 19.38
C LYS A 499 -15.94 11.25 19.94
N PRO A 500 -14.96 10.63 19.26
CA PRO A 500 -13.55 10.76 19.64
C PRO A 500 -13.15 12.24 19.72
N MET A 501 -12.59 12.65 20.86
CA MET A 501 -12.34 14.07 21.18
C MET A 501 -10.90 14.29 21.71
N PRO A 502 -10.36 15.51 21.63
CA PRO A 502 -9.06 15.83 22.21
C PRO A 502 -9.08 15.78 23.75
N VAL A 503 -7.90 15.71 24.36
CA VAL A 503 -7.73 15.55 25.82
C VAL A 503 -8.52 16.57 26.66
N SER A 504 -8.56 17.84 26.26
CA SER A 504 -9.22 18.91 27.03
C SER A 504 -10.74 18.72 27.12
N GLU A 505 -11.36 18.27 26.03
CA GLU A 505 -12.78 17.95 25.99
C GLU A 505 -13.07 16.66 26.79
N ALA A 506 -12.19 15.67 26.66
CA ALA A 506 -12.31 14.41 27.39
C ALA A 506 -12.19 14.60 28.91
N GLU A 507 -11.27 15.44 29.38
CA GLU A 507 -11.10 15.77 30.80
C GLU A 507 -12.34 16.47 31.36
N THR A 508 -12.87 17.45 30.63
CA THR A 508 -14.08 18.18 31.02
C THR A 508 -15.27 17.24 31.13
N LEU A 509 -15.46 16.38 30.12
CA LEU A 509 -16.53 15.38 30.09
C LEU A 509 -16.39 14.37 31.24
N PHE A 510 -15.17 13.89 31.49
CA PHE A 510 -14.91 12.93 32.56
C PHE A 510 -15.19 13.52 33.94
N ASN A 511 -14.70 14.74 34.21
CA ASN A 511 -14.94 15.41 35.47
C ASN A 511 -16.44 15.69 35.71
N ALA A 512 -17.17 16.12 34.67
CA ALA A 512 -18.62 16.33 34.77
C ALA A 512 -19.39 15.04 35.12
N SER A 513 -18.96 13.90 34.58
CA SER A 513 -19.58 12.59 34.85
C SER A 513 -19.29 12.03 36.25
N VAL A 514 -18.26 12.54 36.93
CA VAL A 514 -17.84 12.09 38.28
C VAL A 514 -18.45 12.95 39.39
N THR A 515 -18.95 14.15 39.06
CA THR A 515 -19.73 14.99 39.99
C THR A 515 -21.11 14.39 40.25
N PRO A 516 -21.47 14.03 41.50
CA PRO A 516 -22.82 13.59 41.84
C PRO A 516 -23.80 14.75 41.61
N PHE A 517 -24.76 14.54 40.72
CA PHE A 517 -25.89 15.46 40.55
C PHE A 517 -26.79 15.35 41.80
N GLY A 518 -26.72 16.35 42.69
CA GLY A 518 -27.72 16.61 43.72
C GLY A 518 -27.81 15.63 44.90
N MET A 519 -26.98 15.83 45.92
CA MET A 519 -27.48 15.82 47.30
C MET A 519 -27.49 17.27 47.76
N SER A 520 -28.67 17.83 47.98
CA SER A 520 -28.81 19.19 48.49
C SER A 520 -28.17 19.30 49.87
N ALA A 521 -27.57 20.45 50.16
CA ALA A 521 -27.07 20.78 51.49
C ALA A 521 -28.17 20.71 52.59
N SER A 522 -29.45 20.65 52.20
CA SER A 522 -30.59 20.48 53.11
C SER A 522 -30.72 19.06 53.69
N GLU A 523 -30.22 18.02 53.03
CA GLU A 523 -30.31 16.63 53.55
C GLU A 523 -29.19 16.29 54.54
N ARG A 524 -28.09 17.06 54.56
CA ARG A 524 -27.06 16.94 55.61
C ARG A 524 -27.49 17.56 56.95
N ALA A 525 -28.44 18.48 56.94
CA ALA A 525 -28.90 19.20 58.13
C ALA A 525 -30.14 18.59 58.79
N ALA A 526 -30.92 17.75 58.08
CA ALA A 526 -32.14 17.13 58.61
C ALA A 526 -31.91 16.03 59.67
N GLY A 527 -30.65 15.74 60.04
CA GLY A 527 -30.28 14.82 61.12
C GLY A 527 -30.18 15.44 62.52
N ARG A 528 -30.42 16.76 62.70
CA ARG A 528 -30.44 17.38 64.03
C ARG A 528 -31.63 18.33 64.23
N LYS A 529 -32.37 18.02 65.29
CA LYS A 529 -33.61 18.62 65.78
C LYS A 529 -33.57 20.16 66.03
N THR A 530 -34.80 20.71 65.98
CA THR A 530 -35.43 21.76 66.81
C THR A 530 -35.36 23.26 66.46
N THR A 531 -36.59 23.83 66.42
CA THR A 531 -37.07 25.18 66.81
C THR A 531 -36.78 26.42 65.95
N GLY A 532 -37.87 27.05 65.45
CA GLY A 532 -38.13 28.47 65.69
C GLY A 532 -37.96 29.49 64.55
N HIS A 533 -39.09 30.08 64.15
CA HIS A 533 -39.33 31.45 63.64
C HIS A 533 -38.84 31.98 62.26
N ARG A 534 -39.80 32.69 61.64
CA ARG A 534 -39.80 33.67 60.52
C ARG A 534 -38.50 34.47 60.33
N GLU A 535 -38.11 34.71 59.08
CA GLU A 535 -38.07 36.05 58.44
C GLU A 535 -37.71 36.01 56.94
N ILE A 536 -37.95 37.15 56.28
CA ILE A 536 -37.99 37.43 54.84
C ILE A 536 -36.59 37.84 54.34
N GLY A 537 -36.24 37.52 53.10
CA GLY A 537 -35.07 38.11 52.41
C GLY A 537 -34.91 37.61 50.97
N GLU A 538 -34.91 38.56 50.02
CA GLU A 538 -34.70 38.40 48.57
C GLU A 538 -33.28 37.89 48.22
N PRO A 539 -33.04 37.29 47.03
CA PRO A 539 -31.69 37.01 46.55
C PRO A 539 -31.23 38.03 45.50
N GLU A 540 -30.01 38.54 45.70
CA GLU A 540 -29.21 39.25 44.70
C GLU A 540 -28.56 38.27 43.69
N ASN A 541 -28.41 38.82 42.48
CA ASN A 541 -27.83 38.32 41.23
C ASN A 541 -26.36 37.81 41.38
N ASP A 542 -25.93 36.81 40.58
CA ASP A 542 -25.40 37.03 39.22
C ASP A 542 -24.78 35.75 38.57
N SER A 543 -25.12 35.59 37.28
CA SER A 543 -24.52 34.93 36.08
C SER A 543 -23.42 33.82 36.18
N SER A 544 -23.28 32.86 35.24
CA SER A 544 -23.42 32.93 33.78
C SER A 544 -23.45 31.53 33.09
N SER A 545 -24.37 31.35 32.14
CA SER A 545 -24.33 30.41 31.00
C SER A 545 -25.33 30.95 29.95
N PRO A 546 -25.11 30.84 28.63
CA PRO A 546 -26.01 31.46 27.66
C PRO A 546 -27.37 30.72 27.66
N PRO A 547 -28.51 31.43 27.77
CA PRO A 547 -29.81 30.79 27.77
C PRO A 547 -30.20 30.29 26.37
N SER A 548 -30.93 29.17 26.31
CA SER A 548 -31.69 28.75 25.13
C SER A 548 -32.50 29.93 24.55
N SER A 549 -32.64 30.02 23.22
CA SER A 549 -33.39 31.08 22.51
C SER A 549 -34.77 31.37 23.11
N LEU A 550 -35.47 30.34 23.63
CA LEU A 550 -36.73 30.48 24.35
C LEU A 550 -36.62 31.27 25.66
N ALA A 551 -35.57 31.05 26.44
CA ALA A 551 -35.34 31.75 27.71
C ALA A 551 -35.02 33.23 27.49
N VAL A 552 -34.32 33.57 26.39
CA VAL A 552 -34.13 34.98 25.97
C VAL A 552 -35.46 35.63 25.61
N ALA A 553 -36.33 34.94 24.87
CA ALA A 553 -37.64 35.46 24.51
C ALA A 553 -38.58 35.64 25.71
N ILE A 554 -38.59 34.69 26.65
CA ILE A 554 -39.36 34.80 27.90
C ILE A 554 -38.85 35.98 28.74
N SER A 555 -37.53 36.14 28.87
CA SER A 555 -36.94 37.25 29.62
C SER A 555 -37.26 38.61 28.98
N ALA A 556 -37.28 38.69 27.65
CA ALA A 556 -37.63 39.92 26.94
C ALA A 556 -39.12 40.30 27.12
N LEU A 557 -40.02 39.31 27.07
CA LEU A 557 -41.46 39.52 27.31
C LEU A 557 -41.73 39.96 28.75
N GLN A 558 -41.08 39.34 29.73
CA GLN A 558 -41.17 39.75 31.14
C GLN A 558 -40.62 41.17 31.35
N GLY A 559 -39.50 41.51 30.69
CA GLY A 559 -38.94 42.87 30.70
C GLY A 559 -39.85 43.92 30.06
N ALA A 560 -40.68 43.52 29.09
CA ALA A 560 -41.69 44.37 28.46
C ALA A 560 -43.02 44.42 29.23
N GLY A 561 -43.11 43.79 30.41
CA GLY A 561 -44.27 43.85 31.31
C GLY A 561 -45.33 42.76 31.09
N TYR A 562 -45.06 41.74 30.26
CA TYR A 562 -45.96 40.61 30.06
C TYR A 562 -45.76 39.54 31.13
N THR A 563 -46.86 38.95 31.60
CA THR A 563 -46.86 37.84 32.56
C THR A 563 -46.68 36.52 31.82
N VAL A 564 -45.61 35.78 32.08
CA VAL A 564 -45.31 34.51 31.38
C VAL A 564 -45.35 33.33 32.35
N ASN A 565 -46.21 32.34 32.10
CA ASN A 565 -46.40 31.15 32.95
C ASN A 565 -46.33 29.85 32.15
N VAL A 566 -45.75 28.80 32.74
CA VAL A 566 -45.72 27.46 32.13
C VAL A 566 -47.09 26.81 32.26
N CYS A 567 -47.68 26.40 31.13
CA CYS A 567 -48.97 25.72 31.12
C CYS A 567 -48.87 24.26 31.56
N SER A 568 -49.99 23.68 31.98
CA SER A 568 -50.08 22.24 32.28
C SER A 568 -49.96 21.36 31.02
N ASN A 569 -50.14 21.95 29.83
CA ASN A 569 -50.05 21.27 28.55
C ASN A 569 -48.59 21.30 28.02
N PRO A 570 -47.93 20.14 27.81
CA PRO A 570 -46.53 20.10 27.38
C PRO A 570 -46.31 20.83 26.06
N GLY A 571 -45.35 21.76 26.02
CA GLY A 571 -44.98 22.50 24.81
C GLY A 571 -45.78 23.78 24.56
N ARG A 572 -46.53 24.29 25.55
CA ARG A 572 -47.19 25.61 25.51
C ARG A 572 -46.84 26.47 26.73
N ILE A 573 -46.82 27.77 26.53
CA ILE A 573 -46.57 28.77 27.58
C ILE A 573 -47.64 29.85 27.48
N ALA A 574 -48.20 30.26 28.61
CA ALA A 574 -49.17 31.33 28.71
C ALA A 574 -48.46 32.69 28.80
N VAL A 575 -48.82 33.63 27.93
CA VAL A 575 -48.41 35.04 28.00
C VAL A 575 -49.66 35.89 28.21
N ASP A 576 -49.76 36.57 29.36
CA ASP A 576 -50.96 37.30 29.84
C ASP A 576 -52.27 36.50 29.73
N GLY A 577 -52.18 35.19 29.99
CA GLY A 577 -53.31 34.27 29.97
C GLY A 577 -53.64 33.63 28.62
N ALA A 578 -52.96 34.00 27.53
CA ALA A 578 -53.09 33.35 26.22
C ALA A 578 -52.03 32.25 26.03
N GLU A 579 -52.44 31.01 25.74
CA GLU A 579 -51.53 29.88 25.55
C GLU A 579 -50.94 29.84 24.13
N LEU A 580 -49.62 30.02 24.02
CA LEU A 580 -48.87 29.98 22.76
C LEU A 580 -47.98 28.73 22.72
N ALA A 581 -47.81 28.14 21.53
CA ALA A 581 -46.81 27.08 21.35
C ALA A 581 -45.38 27.65 21.42
N VAL A 582 -44.40 26.82 21.80
CA VAL A 582 -43.01 27.27 22.03
C VAL A 582 -42.39 28.01 20.83
N ASP A 583 -42.71 27.57 19.62
CA ASP A 583 -42.28 28.15 18.36
C ASP A 583 -42.98 29.50 18.05
N GLU A 584 -44.23 29.67 18.48
CA GLU A 584 -44.99 30.92 18.32
C GLU A 584 -44.50 32.04 19.26
N ILE A 585 -43.94 31.69 20.42
CA ILE A 585 -43.45 32.66 21.41
C ILE A 585 -42.26 33.47 20.90
N LEU A 586 -41.38 32.83 20.12
CA LEU A 586 -40.23 33.53 19.53
C LEU A 586 -40.69 34.62 18.56
N ALA A 587 -41.70 34.33 17.74
CA ALA A 587 -42.31 35.30 16.84
C ALA A 587 -43.05 36.42 17.61
N PHE A 588 -43.81 36.05 18.64
CA PHE A 588 -44.53 36.99 19.50
C PHE A 588 -43.57 37.94 20.25
N ALA A 589 -42.47 37.41 20.79
CA ALA A 589 -41.44 38.21 21.45
C ALA A 589 -40.75 39.15 20.47
N ALA A 590 -40.38 38.69 19.27
CA ALA A 590 -39.78 39.54 18.24
C ALA A 590 -40.70 40.70 17.85
N GLU A 591 -42.00 40.46 17.68
CA GLU A 591 -42.99 41.49 17.34
C GLU A 591 -43.19 42.51 18.46
N LYS A 592 -43.30 42.08 19.72
CA LYS A 592 -43.65 42.97 20.84
C LYS A 592 -42.46 43.66 21.49
N THR A 593 -41.25 43.12 21.33
CA THR A 593 -40.04 43.64 22.01
C THR A 593 -38.97 44.14 21.04
N GLY A 594 -39.15 43.96 19.72
CA GLY A 594 -38.22 44.42 18.69
C GLY A 594 -36.96 43.54 18.55
N LEU A 595 -36.99 42.31 19.05
CA LEU A 595 -35.87 41.36 18.94
C LEU A 595 -35.62 40.97 17.46
N PRO A 596 -34.36 40.97 16.97
CA PRO A 596 -34.06 40.66 15.57
C PRO A 596 -34.39 39.19 15.20
N PRO A 597 -34.96 38.92 14.00
CA PRO A 597 -35.55 37.62 13.64
C PRO A 597 -34.55 36.48 13.35
N GLN A 598 -33.27 36.61 13.74
CA GLN A 598 -32.24 35.60 13.48
C GLN A 598 -32.09 34.53 14.58
N ALA A 599 -32.97 34.52 15.58
CA ALA A 599 -33.07 33.44 16.59
C ALA A 599 -34.13 32.38 16.24
N ALA A 600 -34.59 32.32 14.98
CA ALA A 600 -35.60 31.38 14.49
C ALA A 600 -35.00 30.42 13.44
N SER A 601 -34.17 29.48 13.90
CA SER A 601 -33.75 28.30 13.11
C SER A 601 -33.22 27.21 14.04
N VAL A 602 -34.12 26.30 14.41
CA VAL A 602 -33.89 24.88 14.74
C VAL A 602 -32.78 24.54 15.75
N ALA A 603 -33.21 24.17 16.96
CA ALA A 603 -32.92 22.87 17.59
C ALA A 603 -33.97 22.57 18.66
#